data_AF-A0A847ZU86-F1
#
_entry.id   AF-A0A847ZU86-F1
#
_cell.length_a   1.000
_cell.length_b   1.000
_cell.length_c   1.000
_cell.angle_alpha   90.00
_cell.angle_beta   90.00
_cell.angle_gamma   90.00
#
_symmetry.space_group_name_H-M   'P 1'
#
loop_
_entity.id
_entity.type
_entity.pdbx_description
1 polymer ?
#
loop_
_entity_poly.entity_id
_entity_poly.type
_entity_poly.pdbx_seq_one_letter_code
_entity_poly.pdbx_strand_id
1 'polypeptide(L)'
;LRLPLVAYSPIARGKALEHPVVKELAMRLSRPPSEIVLRWIVQQGVVVIPMTTKRENAASNLRIFEFTLDDADMSALSAIGTAEGRTIAPGWMAGRWDV
;
A
#
# COMPACT_ATOMS: atom_id res chain seq x y z
N LEU A 1 1.73 -25.14 -8.02
CA LEU A 1 0.84 -24.32 -7.16
C LEU A 1 1.46 -22.93 -7.02
N ARG A 2 0.72 -21.86 -7.32
CA ARG A 2 1.16 -20.48 -7.10
C ARG A 2 0.55 -19.98 -5.80
N LEU A 3 1.39 -19.69 -4.80
CA LEU A 3 0.94 -19.16 -3.51
C LEU A 3 0.67 -17.66 -3.65
N PRO A 4 -0.52 -17.14 -3.30
CA PRO A 4 -0.79 -15.72 -3.35
C PRO A 4 -0.06 -14.98 -2.21
N LEU A 5 0.46 -13.80 -2.51
CA LEU A 5 0.94 -12.87 -1.49
C LEU A 5 -0.24 -12.04 -0.97
N VAL A 6 -0.36 -11.93 0.36
CA VAL A 6 -1.41 -11.16 1.02
C VAL A 6 -0.77 -10.07 1.90
N ALA A 7 -1.06 -8.81 1.58
CA ALA A 7 -0.55 -7.65 2.30
C ALA A 7 -1.37 -7.34 3.55
N TYR A 8 -0.83 -7.71 4.71
CA TYR A 8 -1.30 -7.25 6.02
C TYR A 8 -0.68 -5.90 6.40
N SER A 9 -1.42 -5.08 7.15
CA SER A 9 -1.04 -3.69 7.49
C SER A 9 -0.63 -2.84 6.26
N PRO A 10 -1.45 -2.84 5.18
CA PRO A 10 -1.03 -2.36 3.86
C PRO A 10 -0.70 -0.87 3.79
N ILE A 11 -1.21 -0.07 4.73
CA ILE A 11 -0.95 1.38 4.80
C ILE A 11 0.06 1.74 5.91
N ALA A 12 0.80 0.77 6.45
CA ALA A 12 1.82 0.94 7.49
C ALA A 12 1.34 1.76 8.71
N ARG A 13 0.10 1.49 9.18
CA ARG A 13 -0.58 2.26 10.25
C ARG A 13 -0.65 3.77 9.97
N GLY A 14 -0.83 4.15 8.71
CA GLY A 14 -0.92 5.54 8.26
C GLY A 14 0.42 6.13 7.81
N LYS A 15 1.57 5.54 8.16
CA LYS A 15 2.88 6.09 7.79
C LYS A 15 3.09 6.17 6.28
N ALA A 16 2.59 5.19 5.53
CA ALA A 16 2.71 5.20 4.07
C ALA A 16 1.98 6.38 3.42
N LEU A 17 0.91 6.88 4.06
CA LEU A 17 0.09 7.98 3.55
C LEU A 17 0.80 9.33 3.62
N GLU A 18 1.83 9.41 4.46
CA GLU A 18 2.58 10.64 4.70
C GLU A 18 3.73 10.84 3.71
N HIS A 19 4.09 9.81 2.94
CA HIS A 19 5.21 9.89 2.01
C HIS A 19 4.95 10.93 0.90
N PRO A 20 5.92 11.82 0.58
CA PRO A 20 5.73 12.88 -0.42
C PRO A 20 5.21 12.38 -1.77
N VAL A 21 5.79 11.29 -2.30
CA VAL A 21 5.33 10.66 -3.55
C VAL A 21 3.87 10.23 -3.49
N VAL A 22 3.42 9.65 -2.37
CA VAL A 22 2.01 9.22 -2.21
C VAL A 22 1.09 10.44 -2.20
N LYS A 23 1.46 11.51 -1.48
CA LYS A 23 0.68 12.76 -1.43
C LYS A 23 0.62 13.47 -2.78
N GLU A 24 1.73 13.50 -3.51
CA GLU A 24 1.80 14.09 -4.84
C GLU A 24 0.86 13.36 -5.81
N LEU A 25 0.93 12.03 -5.85
CA LEU A 25 0.04 11.21 -6.68
C LEU A 25 -1.43 11.34 -6.27
N ALA A 26 -1.71 11.38 -4.96
CA ALA A 26 -3.05 11.60 -4.43
C ALA A 26 -3.64 12.94 -4.91
N MET A 27 -2.85 14.01 -4.87
CA MET A 27 -3.26 15.32 -5.40
C MET A 27 -3.47 15.27 -6.92
N ARG A 28 -2.50 14.77 -7.68
CA ARG A 28 -2.56 14.72 -9.15
C ARG A 28 -3.76 13.90 -9.66
N LEU A 29 -4.06 12.79 -8.99
CA LEU A 29 -5.17 11.90 -9.36
C LEU A 29 -6.49 12.28 -8.67
N SER A 30 -6.50 13.30 -7.80
CA SER A 30 -7.67 13.70 -7.00
C SER A 30 -8.28 12.54 -6.20
N ARG A 31 -7.42 11.74 -5.55
CA ARG A 31 -7.79 10.55 -4.79
C ARG A 31 -7.20 10.62 -3.37
N PRO A 32 -7.83 10.01 -2.36
CA PRO A 32 -7.23 9.86 -1.04
C PRO A 32 -5.87 9.14 -1.10
N PRO A 33 -4.87 9.51 -0.28
CA PRO A 33 -3.59 8.80 -0.18
C PRO A 33 -3.73 7.29 0.06
N SER A 34 -4.76 6.87 0.81
CA SER A 34 -5.04 5.46 1.05
C SER A 34 -5.42 4.71 -0.22
N GLU A 35 -6.16 5.35 -1.14
CA GLU A 35 -6.53 4.73 -2.41
C GLU A 35 -5.30 4.52 -3.28
N ILE A 36 -4.33 5.45 -3.28
CA ILE A 36 -3.07 5.33 -4.03
C ILE A 36 -2.27 4.11 -3.54
N VAL A 37 -2.04 4.01 -2.23
CA VAL A 37 -1.25 2.91 -1.65
C VAL A 37 -1.93 1.56 -1.90
N LEU A 38 -3.23 1.47 -1.65
CA LEU A 38 -3.98 0.23 -1.86
C LEU A 38 -4.04 -0.16 -3.34
N ARG A 39 -4.23 0.81 -4.24
CA ARG A 39 -4.21 0.60 -5.69
C ARG A 39 -2.87 0.01 -6.15
N TRP A 40 -1.76 0.58 -5.69
CA TRP A 40 -0.42 0.10 -6.02
C TRP A 40 -0.20 -1.36 -5.59
N ILE A 41 -0.68 -1.75 -4.41
CA ILE A 41 -0.60 -3.14 -3.93
C ILE A 41 -1.40 -4.07 -4.86
N VAL A 42 -2.68 -3.78 -5.10
CA VAL A 42 -3.53 -4.68 -5.91
C VAL A 42 -3.11 -4.76 -7.37
N GLN A 43 -2.55 -3.68 -7.92
CA GLN A 43 -2.10 -3.65 -9.31
C GLN A 43 -0.83 -4.50 -9.55
N GLN A 44 -0.07 -4.83 -8.50
CA GLN A 44 1.02 -5.83 -8.56
C GLN A 44 0.51 -7.29 -8.53
N GLY A 45 -0.80 -7.49 -8.43
CA GLY A 45 -1.40 -8.82 -8.24
C GLY A 45 -1.32 -9.32 -6.81
N VAL A 46 -1.10 -8.43 -5.83
CA VAL A 46 -1.06 -8.76 -4.40
C VAL A 46 -2.44 -8.54 -3.79
N VAL A 47 -2.91 -9.50 -3.00
CA VAL A 47 -4.18 -9.37 -2.27
C VAL A 47 -3.97 -8.42 -1.10
N VAL A 48 -4.92 -7.51 -0.85
CA VAL A 48 -4.81 -6.53 0.24
C VAL A 48 -5.94 -6.68 1.26
N ILE A 49 -5.62 -6.56 2.54
CA ILE A 49 -6.58 -6.66 3.65
C ILE A 49 -6.56 -5.40 4.54
N PRO A 50 -7.06 -4.25 4.04
CA PRO A 50 -7.12 -3.03 4.84
C PRO A 50 -8.19 -3.14 5.93
N MET A 51 -7.89 -2.68 7.14
CA MET A 51 -8.85 -2.60 8.24
C MET A 51 -9.33 -1.16 8.42
N THR A 52 -10.62 -1.01 8.68
CA THR A 52 -11.20 0.27 9.12
C THR A 52 -12.46 0.06 9.94
N THR A 53 -12.74 1.01 10.83
CA THR A 53 -14.02 1.12 11.57
C THR A 53 -14.94 2.20 11.01
N LYS A 54 -14.47 3.00 10.03
CA LYS A 54 -15.23 4.11 9.43
C LYS A 54 -15.84 3.68 8.10
N ARG A 55 -17.13 3.98 7.90
CA ARG A 55 -17.87 3.59 6.70
C ARG A 55 -17.30 4.24 5.44
N GLU A 56 -16.89 5.50 5.55
CA GLU A 56 -16.35 6.29 4.44
C GLU A 56 -15.03 5.68 3.94
N ASN A 57 -14.19 5.23 4.88
CA ASN A 57 -12.95 4.53 4.55
C ASN A 57 -13.22 3.15 3.94
N ALA A 58 -14.25 2.43 4.41
CA ALA A 58 -14.62 1.15 3.83
C ALA A 58 -15.06 1.31 2.36
N ALA A 59 -15.84 2.35 2.05
CA ALA A 59 -16.18 2.69 0.68
C ALA A 59 -14.94 3.09 -0.13
N SER A 60 -14.07 3.94 0.42
CA SER A 60 -12.82 4.36 -0.23
C SER A 60 -11.90 3.17 -0.56
N ASN A 61 -11.77 2.18 0.34
CA ASN A 61 -11.00 0.97 0.10
C ASN A 61 -11.51 0.15 -1.10
N LEU A 62 -12.80 0.25 -1.44
CA LEU A 62 -13.38 -0.43 -2.62
C LEU A 62 -13.19 0.36 -3.91
N ARG A 63 -13.09 1.70 -3.84
CA ARG A 63 -12.88 2.56 -5.02
C ARG A 63 -11.52 2.41 -5.67
N ILE A 64 -10.60 1.67 -5.06
CA ILE A 64 -9.27 1.37 -5.60
C ILE A 64 -9.31 0.63 -6.94
N PHE A 65 -10.46 0.09 -7.33
CA PHE A 65 -10.65 -0.58 -8.62
C PHE A 65 -11.20 0.36 -9.72
N GLU A 66 -11.55 1.60 -9.39
CA GLU A 66 -12.11 2.58 -10.33
C GLU A 66 -11.05 3.35 -11.13
N PHE A 67 -9.77 3.14 -10.83
CA PHE A 67 -8.66 3.78 -11.53
C PHE A 67 -7.45 2.86 -11.62
N THR A 68 -6.49 3.26 -12.44
CA THR A 68 -5.20 2.59 -12.60
C THR A 68 -4.08 3.60 -12.36
N LEU A 69 -2.96 3.11 -11.87
CA LEU A 69 -1.70 3.85 -11.86
C LEU A 69 -1.00 3.54 -13.19
N ASP A 70 -0.39 4.54 -13.82
CA ASP A 70 0.44 4.28 -14.98
C ASP A 70 1.81 3.69 -14.58
N ASP A 71 2.62 3.33 -15.58
CA ASP A 71 3.92 2.69 -15.33
C ASP A 71 4.88 3.61 -14.56
N ALA A 72 4.79 4.93 -14.77
CA ALA A 72 5.63 5.90 -14.07
C ALA A 72 5.23 6.01 -12.59
N ASP A 73 3.93 6.05 -12.30
CA ASP A 73 3.38 6.05 -10.95
C ASP A 73 3.72 4.78 -10.19
N MET A 74 3.54 3.63 -10.84
CA MET A 74 3.90 2.32 -10.29
C MET A 74 5.40 2.25 -9.97
N SER A 75 6.24 2.79 -10.85
CA SER A 75 7.70 2.84 -10.64
C SER A 75 8.08 3.78 -9.49
N ALA A 76 7.47 4.97 -9.43
CA ALA A 76 7.72 5.95 -8.37
C ALA A 76 7.36 5.40 -6.97
N LEU A 77 6.23 4.70 -6.85
CA LEU A 77 5.82 4.05 -5.60
C LEU A 77 6.68 2.84 -5.24
N SER A 78 7.21 2.11 -6.24
CA SER A 78 8.11 0.99 -5.98
C SER A 78 9.49 1.46 -5.49
N ALA A 79 9.94 2.64 -5.93
CA ALA A 79 11.25 3.21 -5.58
C ALA A 79 11.37 3.71 -4.13
N ILE A 80 10.24 3.90 -3.42
CA ILE A 80 10.25 4.43 -2.05
C ILE A 80 10.26 3.33 -0.97
N GLY A 81 10.18 2.06 -1.37
CA GLY A 81 10.22 0.92 -0.45
C GLY A 81 11.60 0.71 0.17
N THR A 82 11.67 0.51 1.48
CA THR A 82 12.93 0.21 2.18
C THR A 82 12.76 -0.90 3.21
N ALA A 83 13.86 -1.61 3.55
CA ALA A 83 13.84 -2.67 4.56
C ALA A 83 13.53 -2.13 5.97
N GLU A 84 13.90 -0.88 6.24
CA GLU A 84 13.64 -0.16 7.49
C GLU A 84 12.15 0.19 7.67
N GLY A 85 11.35 0.12 6.59
CA GLY A 85 9.91 0.43 6.62
C GLY A 85 9.05 -0.62 7.35
N ARG A 86 9.62 -1.73 7.82
CA ARG A 86 8.88 -2.82 8.46
C ARG A 86 8.25 -2.37 9.79
N THR A 87 6.92 -2.35 9.83
CA THR A 87 6.16 -1.96 11.03
C THR A 87 5.82 -3.13 11.96
N ILE A 88 5.82 -4.36 11.43
CA ILE A 88 5.49 -5.58 12.16
C ILE A 88 6.74 -6.47 12.18
N ALA A 89 7.48 -6.41 13.29
CA ALA A 89 8.74 -7.11 13.47
C ALA A 89 8.74 -7.83 14.83
N PRO A 90 8.07 -8.98 14.95
CA PRO A 90 8.10 -9.74 16.19
C PRO A 90 9.52 -10.27 16.45
N GLY A 91 9.95 -10.30 17.71
CA GLY A 91 11.33 -10.63 18.08
C GLY A 91 11.81 -11.99 17.56
N TRP A 92 10.92 -12.97 17.44
CA TRP A 92 11.25 -14.30 16.92
C TRP A 92 11.61 -14.33 15.42
N MET A 93 11.26 -13.28 14.65
CA MET A 93 11.65 -13.12 13.24
C MET A 93 12.88 -12.21 13.05
N ALA A 94 13.45 -11.64 14.11
CA ALA A 94 14.60 -10.76 14.00
C ALA A 94 15.77 -11.48 13.30
N GLY A 95 16.31 -10.87 12.24
CA GLY A 95 17.41 -11.43 11.44
C GLY A 95 17.04 -12.63 10.56
N ARG A 96 15.76 -12.98 10.42
CA ARG A 96 15.27 -14.11 9.60
C ARG A 96 14.50 -13.67 8.36
N TRP A 97 14.43 -12.37 8.10
CA TRP A 97 13.81 -11.85 6.89
C TRP A 97 14.78 -12.00 5.72
N ASP A 98 14.24 -12.28 4.54
CA ASP A 98 15.00 -12.19 3.30
C ASP A 98 15.57 -10.77 3.16
N VAL A 99 16.80 -10.69 2.66
CA VAL A 99 17.55 -9.44 2.41
C VAL A 99 17.26 -8.87 1.04
#